data_AF-A0A1G7J253-F1
#
_entry.id   AF-A0A1G7J253-F1
#
_cell.length_a   1.000
_cell.length_b   1.000
_cell.length_c   1.000
_cell.angle_alpha   90.00
_cell.angle_beta   90.00
_cell.angle_gamma   90.00
#
_symmetry.space_group_name_H-M   'P 1'
#
loop_
_entity.id
_entity.type
_entity.pdbx_description
1 polymer ?
#
loop_
_entity_poly.entity_id
_entity_poly.type
_entity_poly.pdbx_seq_one_letter_code
_entity_poly.pdbx_strand_id
1 'polypeptide(L)'
;MLPGDVYVEDSFGKIDAGTLMGAILATSIYSRFGNGVVFNGSARNLESIGKIKGFNAFVRDFHPSFLEEEVLMGLNTPIRIGRVMVLPGDLVLAKMEGILFIPAHLAEQVVGTAEFGRLWFPNGKFQTTYHGRDRQPVDGQGQG
;
A
#
# COMPACT_ATOMS: atom_id res chain seq x y z
N MET A 1 -7.90 -8.35 3.41
CA MET A 1 -7.76 -6.89 3.32
C MET A 1 -8.96 -6.23 3.96
N LEU A 2 -8.71 -5.21 4.77
CA LEU A 2 -9.63 -4.47 5.62
C LEU A 2 -9.60 -2.96 5.26
N PRO A 3 -10.59 -2.17 5.71
CA PRO A 3 -10.51 -0.71 5.60
C PRO A 3 -9.20 -0.18 6.18
N GLY A 4 -8.51 0.70 5.45
CA GLY A 4 -7.17 1.16 5.83
C GLY A 4 -6.02 0.46 5.10
N ASP A 5 -6.27 -0.66 4.43
CA ASP A 5 -5.20 -1.37 3.70
C ASP A 5 -4.82 -0.67 2.39
N VAL A 6 -3.53 -0.75 2.05
CA VAL A 6 -3.00 -0.37 0.74
C VAL A 6 -2.81 -1.63 -0.10
N TYR A 7 -3.30 -1.62 -1.33
CA TYR A 7 -3.03 -2.70 -2.27
C TYR A 7 -1.60 -2.56 -2.81
N VAL A 8 -0.77 -3.59 -2.66
CA VAL A 8 0.62 -3.58 -3.09
C VAL A 8 0.87 -4.79 -3.99
N GLU A 9 1.43 -4.54 -5.17
CA GLU A 9 1.63 -5.57 -6.18
C GLU A 9 2.91 -5.33 -6.99
N ASP A 10 3.54 -6.44 -7.40
CA ASP A 10 4.69 -6.47 -8.28
C ASP A 10 4.37 -7.12 -9.63
N SER A 11 4.47 -6.34 -10.71
CA SER A 11 4.37 -6.78 -12.10
C SER A 11 5.72 -6.61 -12.81
N PHE A 12 6.81 -6.95 -12.13
CA PHE A 12 8.18 -6.92 -12.65
C PHE A 12 8.67 -5.54 -13.14
N GLY A 13 7.94 -4.46 -12.87
CA GLY A 13 8.17 -3.14 -13.45
C GLY A 13 7.80 -3.03 -14.93
N LYS A 14 6.97 -3.94 -15.44
CA LYS A 14 6.56 -4.01 -16.85
C LYS A 14 5.71 -2.80 -17.23
N ILE A 15 6.08 -2.14 -18.34
CA ILE A 15 5.35 -0.96 -18.86
C ILE A 15 4.46 -1.36 -20.02
N ASP A 16 5.04 -1.88 -21.11
CA ASP A 16 4.28 -2.45 -22.20
C ASP A 16 3.68 -3.79 -21.77
N ALA A 17 2.39 -3.98 -21.99
CA ALA A 17 1.60 -5.12 -21.55
C ALA A 17 1.63 -5.43 -20.03
N GLY A 18 2.06 -4.48 -19.20
CA GLY A 18 2.12 -4.60 -17.73
C GLY A 18 0.94 -3.94 -17.00
N THR A 19 -0.18 -3.73 -17.69
CA THR A 19 -1.27 -2.84 -17.26
C THR A 19 -2.39 -3.57 -16.50
N LEU A 20 -2.08 -4.26 -15.40
CA LEU A 20 -3.15 -4.82 -14.55
C LEU A 20 -3.98 -3.69 -13.91
N MET A 21 -3.33 -2.57 -13.58
CA MET A 21 -4.00 -1.44 -12.95
C MET A 21 -4.86 -0.63 -13.93
N GLY A 22 -6.17 -0.82 -13.84
CA GLY A 22 -7.18 -0.09 -14.61
C GLY A 22 -8.37 0.36 -13.76
N ALA A 23 -9.30 1.07 -14.39
CA ALA A 23 -10.42 1.74 -13.70
C ALA A 23 -11.29 0.80 -12.82
N ILE A 24 -11.55 -0.43 -13.31
CA ILE A 24 -12.38 -1.41 -12.58
C ILE A 24 -11.68 -1.87 -11.30
N LEU A 25 -10.40 -2.22 -11.40
CA LEU A 25 -9.61 -2.66 -10.26
C LEU A 25 -9.42 -1.50 -9.26
N ALA A 26 -9.09 -0.30 -9.75
CA ALA A 26 -8.99 0.90 -8.92
C ALA A 26 -10.28 1.19 -8.14
N THR A 27 -11.43 1.12 -8.82
CA THR A 27 -12.75 1.30 -8.19
C THR A 27 -13.00 0.22 -7.14
N SER A 28 -12.68 -1.04 -7.45
CA SER A 28 -12.89 -2.17 -6.54
C SER A 28 -12.02 -2.07 -5.28
N ILE A 29 -10.75 -1.66 -5.42
CA ILE A 29 -9.83 -1.40 -4.31
C ILE A 29 -10.39 -0.28 -3.44
N TYR A 30 -10.74 0.86 -4.06
CA TYR A 30 -11.20 2.03 -3.33
C TYR A 30 -12.51 1.77 -2.58
N SER A 31 -13.50 1.13 -3.22
CA SER A 31 -14.79 0.79 -2.61
C SER A 31 -14.66 -0.17 -1.41
N ARG A 32 -13.60 -0.98 -1.36
CA ARG A 32 -13.40 -1.96 -0.27
C ARG A 32 -12.54 -1.44 0.86
N PHE A 33 -11.50 -0.66 0.56
CA PHE A 33 -10.47 -0.32 1.55
C PHE A 33 -10.32 1.17 1.82
N GLY A 34 -10.91 2.01 0.97
CA GLY A 34 -10.88 3.48 1.11
C GLY A 34 -9.50 4.10 0.85
N ASN A 35 -8.54 3.32 0.34
CA ASN A 35 -7.15 3.71 0.11
C ASN A 35 -6.72 3.41 -1.33
N GLY A 36 -5.42 3.61 -1.56
CA GLY A 36 -4.79 3.54 -2.86
C GLY A 36 -4.08 2.23 -3.19
N VAL A 37 -3.22 2.33 -4.20
CA VAL A 37 -2.39 1.26 -4.71
C VAL A 37 -0.93 1.69 -4.86
N VAL A 38 -0.03 0.75 -4.58
CA VAL A 38 1.36 0.74 -5.04
C VAL A 38 1.53 -0.43 -6.01
N PHE A 39 1.74 -0.12 -7.29
CA PHE A 39 1.84 -1.11 -8.36
C PHE A 39 3.17 -0.96 -9.09
N ASN A 40 4.03 -1.98 -9.02
CA ASN A 40 5.29 -2.01 -9.76
C ASN A 40 5.05 -2.47 -11.20
N GLY A 41 4.33 -1.66 -11.96
CA GLY A 41 3.99 -1.83 -13.37
C GLY A 41 3.30 -0.57 -13.90
N SER A 42 2.73 -0.63 -15.10
CA SER A 42 2.02 0.51 -15.70
C SER A 42 0.52 0.53 -15.40
N ALA A 43 -0.11 1.70 -15.39
CA ALA A 43 -1.57 1.81 -15.35
C ALA A 43 -2.16 2.21 -16.69
N ARG A 44 -3.47 1.96 -16.82
CA ARG A 44 -4.30 2.41 -17.93
C ARG A 44 -5.55 3.12 -17.43
N ASN A 45 -6.29 3.75 -18.35
CA ASN A 45 -7.55 4.45 -18.04
C ASN A 45 -7.39 5.59 -17.02
N LEU A 46 -6.31 6.37 -17.15
CA LEU A 46 -5.97 7.51 -16.29
C LEU A 46 -7.13 8.45 -16.00
N GLU A 47 -7.92 8.80 -17.01
CA GLU A 47 -9.05 9.71 -16.87
C GLU A 47 -10.11 9.17 -15.90
N SER A 48 -10.38 7.86 -15.96
CA SER A 48 -11.34 7.22 -15.06
C SER A 48 -10.79 7.08 -13.65
N ILE A 49 -9.51 6.71 -13.51
CA ILE A 49 -8.84 6.57 -12.21
C ILE A 49 -8.79 7.92 -11.50
N GLY A 50 -8.43 9.00 -12.22
CA GLY A 50 -8.36 10.36 -11.66
C GLY A 50 -9.69 10.92 -11.17
N LYS A 51 -10.84 10.35 -11.58
CA LYS A 51 -12.17 10.74 -11.09
C LYS A 51 -12.48 10.15 -9.71
N ILE A 52 -11.73 9.15 -9.25
CA ILE A 52 -11.94 8.51 -7.95
C ILE A 52 -11.34 9.40 -6.85
N LYS A 53 -12.15 10.29 -6.27
CA LYS A 53 -11.72 11.21 -5.21
C LYS A 53 -11.18 10.45 -4.01
N GLY A 54 -9.93 10.70 -3.64
CA GLY A 54 -9.27 10.09 -2.47
C GLY A 54 -8.42 8.86 -2.80
N PHE A 55 -8.52 8.33 -4.03
CA PHE A 55 -7.69 7.22 -4.48
C PHE A 55 -6.31 7.71 -4.91
N ASN A 56 -5.27 7.14 -4.32
CA ASN A 56 -3.88 7.41 -4.69
C ASN A 56 -3.31 6.21 -5.43
N ALA A 57 -2.74 6.41 -6.61
CA ALA A 57 -2.09 5.35 -7.36
C ALA A 57 -0.62 5.70 -7.58
N PHE A 58 0.28 4.85 -7.08
CA PHE A 58 1.69 4.90 -7.36
C PHE A 58 2.02 3.79 -8.34
N VAL A 59 2.37 4.17 -9.56
CA VAL A 59 2.63 3.27 -10.68
C VAL A 59 3.95 3.67 -11.34
N ARG A 60 4.53 2.77 -12.13
CA ARG A 60 5.79 3.06 -12.83
C ARG A 60 5.62 4.01 -14.00
N ASP A 61 4.57 3.80 -14.79
CA ASP A 61 4.22 4.63 -15.94
C ASP A 61 2.77 4.33 -16.39
N PHE A 62 2.40 4.82 -17.57
CA PHE A 62 1.11 4.58 -18.19
C PHE A 62 1.27 3.97 -19.57
N HIS A 63 0.45 2.98 -19.89
CA HIS A 63 0.45 2.35 -21.19
C HIS A 63 -0.98 1.94 -21.59
N PRO A 64 -1.38 2.05 -22.88
CA PRO A 64 -2.74 1.73 -23.30
C PRO A 64 -3.00 0.23 -23.53
N SER A 65 -1.97 -0.61 -23.46
CA SER A 65 -2.08 -2.07 -23.62
C SER A 65 -3.00 -2.71 -22.57
N PHE A 66 -3.25 -4.00 -22.74
CA PHE A 66 -3.80 -4.85 -21.68
C PHE A 66 -2.69 -5.75 -21.10
N LEU A 67 -2.99 -6.45 -20.01
CA LEU A 67 -2.02 -7.32 -19.35
C LEU A 67 -1.71 -8.55 -20.22
N GLU A 68 -0.44 -8.81 -20.50
CA GLU A 68 0.02 -10.02 -21.20
C GLU A 68 1.25 -10.63 -20.50
N GLU A 69 1.42 -11.94 -20.67
CA GLU A 69 2.58 -12.71 -20.18
C GLU A 69 2.83 -12.64 -18.66
N GLU A 70 1.79 -12.36 -17.88
CA GLU A 70 1.83 -12.37 -16.42
C GLU A 70 0.77 -13.31 -15.85
N VAL A 71 1.12 -13.99 -14.76
CA VAL A 71 0.21 -14.85 -14.00
C VAL A 71 0.32 -14.53 -12.52
N LEU A 72 -0.82 -14.53 -11.83
CA LEU A 72 -0.85 -14.31 -10.39
C LEU A 72 -0.12 -15.46 -9.66
N MET A 73 0.99 -15.13 -9.01
CA MET A 73 1.81 -16.10 -8.28
C MET A 73 1.35 -16.33 -6.83
N GLY A 74 0.71 -15.33 -6.21
CA GLY A 74 0.25 -15.43 -4.83
C GLY A 74 -0.39 -14.15 -4.32
N LEU A 75 -1.16 -14.27 -3.24
CA LEU A 75 -1.78 -13.15 -2.53
C LEU A 75 -1.32 -13.17 -1.07
N ASN A 76 -1.05 -12.00 -0.49
CA ASN A 76 -0.49 -11.88 0.86
C ASN A 76 0.79 -12.73 1.04
N THR A 77 1.67 -12.69 0.04
CA THR A 77 2.98 -13.33 0.09
C THR A 77 4.07 -12.24 0.08
N PRO A 78 5.27 -12.53 0.60
CA PRO A 78 6.41 -11.63 0.43
C PRO A 78 6.66 -11.32 -1.05
N ILE A 79 6.75 -10.04 -1.40
CA ILE A 79 7.09 -9.60 -2.75
C ILE A 79 8.32 -8.69 -2.73
N ARG A 80 8.96 -8.52 -3.88
CA ARG A 80 10.12 -7.63 -4.02
C ARG A 80 9.82 -6.51 -5.00
N ILE A 81 9.70 -5.28 -4.50
CA ILE A 81 9.54 -4.10 -5.34
C ILE A 81 10.88 -3.36 -5.40
N GLY A 82 11.48 -3.26 -6.59
CA GLY A 82 12.80 -2.66 -6.72
C GLY A 82 13.85 -3.36 -5.84
N ARG A 83 14.45 -2.65 -4.88
CA ARG A 83 15.50 -3.19 -4.00
C ARG A 83 15.00 -3.58 -2.60
N VAL A 84 13.70 -3.52 -2.35
CA VAL A 84 13.11 -3.76 -1.03
C VAL A 84 12.24 -5.01 -1.03
N MET A 85 12.24 -5.72 0.09
CA MET A 85 11.29 -6.78 0.39
C MET A 85 10.09 -6.16 1.10
N VAL A 86 8.88 -6.51 0.66
CA VAL A 86 7.63 -6.06 1.25
C VAL A 86 6.91 -7.27 1.80
N LEU A 87 6.55 -7.21 3.07
CA LEU A 87 5.81 -8.26 3.76
C LEU A 87 4.35 -7.82 4.00
N PRO A 88 3.40 -8.76 3.99
CA PRO A 88 2.05 -8.46 4.45
C PRO A 88 2.06 -7.91 5.88
N GLY A 89 1.38 -6.78 6.08
CA GLY A 89 1.32 -6.06 7.36
C GLY A 89 2.35 -4.92 7.52
N ASP A 90 3.27 -4.75 6.56
CA ASP A 90 4.16 -3.60 6.56
C ASP A 90 3.40 -2.28 6.37
N LEU A 91 3.89 -1.23 7.03
CA LEU A 91 3.35 0.11 6.90
C LEU A 91 3.88 0.74 5.59
N VAL A 92 2.96 1.29 4.79
CA VAL A 92 3.28 1.97 3.53
C VAL A 92 3.19 3.48 3.74
N LEU A 93 4.29 4.17 3.50
CA LEU A 93 4.32 5.64 3.42
C LEU A 93 4.65 6.03 1.99
N ALA A 94 3.68 6.63 1.30
CA ALA A 94 3.84 7.03 -0.10
C ALA A 94 3.67 8.54 -0.27
N LYS A 95 4.62 9.16 -0.98
CA LYS A 95 4.65 10.58 -1.33
C LYS A 95 5.11 10.76 -2.78
N MET A 96 5.03 11.98 -3.28
CA MET A 96 5.48 12.30 -4.63
C MET A 96 6.96 11.94 -4.86
N GLU A 97 7.80 12.02 -3.83
CA GLU A 97 9.23 11.69 -3.92
C GLU A 97 9.49 10.18 -3.97
N GLY A 98 8.54 9.36 -3.50
CA GLY A 98 8.69 7.90 -3.48
C GLY A 98 7.89 7.20 -2.38
N ILE A 99 8.25 5.93 -2.18
CA ILE A 99 7.52 5.00 -1.32
C ILE A 99 8.50 4.38 -0.34
N LEU A 100 8.12 4.38 0.94
CA LEU A 100 8.84 3.74 2.03
C LEU A 100 7.97 2.63 2.62
N PHE A 101 8.55 1.44 2.73
CA PHE A 101 7.95 0.32 3.45
C PHE A 101 8.62 0.22 4.81
N ILE A 102 7.80 0.23 5.87
CA ILE A 102 8.25 0.16 7.27
C ILE A 102 7.84 -1.22 7.81
N PRO A 103 8.80 -2.06 8.25
CA PRO A 103 8.50 -3.36 8.80
C PRO A 103 7.50 -3.28 9.95
N ALA A 104 6.51 -4.17 9.95
CA ALA A 104 5.42 -4.19 10.96
C ALA A 104 5.94 -4.11 12.42
N HIS A 105 7.01 -4.83 12.75
CA HIS A 105 7.60 -4.87 14.09
C HIS A 105 8.31 -3.57 14.51
N LEU A 106 8.61 -2.68 13.56
CA LEU A 106 9.18 -1.36 13.82
C LEU A 106 8.14 -0.24 13.76
N ALA A 107 6.90 -0.54 13.33
CA ALA A 107 5.88 0.47 13.08
C ALA A 107 5.60 1.34 14.31
N GLU A 108 5.42 0.73 15.48
CA GLU A 108 5.18 1.45 16.74
C GLU A 108 6.35 2.36 17.12
N GLN A 109 7.59 1.87 16.99
CA GLN A 109 8.79 2.65 17.29
C GLN A 109 8.95 3.82 16.31
N VAL A 110 8.69 3.59 15.02
CA VAL A 110 8.75 4.63 13.99
C VAL A 110 7.67 5.69 14.22
N VAL A 111 6.44 5.30 14.54
CA VAL A 111 5.35 6.25 14.83
C VAL A 111 5.64 7.05 16.10
N GLY A 112 6.08 6.39 17.17
CA GLY A 112 6.43 7.05 18.44
C GLY A 112 7.62 8.01 18.30
N THR A 113 8.59 7.68 17.44
CA THR A 113 9.70 8.60 17.12
C THR A 113 9.28 9.68 16.12
N ALA A 114 8.32 9.40 15.22
CA ALA A 114 7.83 10.32 14.20
C ALA A 114 6.94 11.45 14.76
N GLU A 115 6.47 11.36 16.01
CA GLU A 115 6.00 12.54 16.77
C GLU A 115 7.09 13.65 16.79
N PHE A 116 8.38 13.27 16.77
CA PHE A 116 9.53 14.17 16.55
C PHE A 116 9.74 14.55 15.06
N GLY A 117 9.28 13.68 14.15
CA GLY A 117 9.33 13.83 12.69
C GLY A 117 8.25 14.71 12.07
N ARG A 118 7.28 15.22 12.85
CA ARG A 118 6.32 16.26 12.41
C ARG A 118 7.05 17.50 11.85
N LEU A 119 8.31 17.72 12.26
CA LEU A 119 9.22 18.75 11.75
C LEU A 119 9.73 18.47 10.31
N TRP A 120 9.89 17.21 9.93
CA TRP A 120 10.30 16.81 8.57
C TRP A 120 9.12 16.58 7.63
N PHE A 121 7.93 16.25 8.17
CA PHE A 121 6.81 15.77 7.38
C PHE A 121 5.44 16.37 7.79
N PRO A 122 5.22 17.68 7.59
CA PRO A 122 4.00 18.35 8.04
C PRO A 122 2.71 17.88 7.34
N ASN A 123 2.80 17.28 6.14
CA ASN A 123 1.65 16.87 5.31
C ASN A 123 1.66 15.38 4.90
N GLY A 124 2.53 14.55 5.50
CA GLY A 124 2.61 13.13 5.13
C GLY A 124 1.43 12.33 5.68
N LYS A 125 0.66 11.65 4.82
CA LYS A 125 -0.33 10.66 5.28
C LYS A 125 0.39 9.35 5.58
N PHE A 126 0.48 8.97 6.86
CA PHE A 126 0.86 7.61 7.25
C PHE A 126 -0.33 6.68 6.97
N GLN A 127 -0.12 5.57 6.26
CA GLN A 127 -1.18 4.60 5.94
C GLN A 127 -0.78 3.18 6.33
N THR A 128 -1.26 2.73 7.49
CA THR A 128 -0.92 1.44 8.10
C THR A 128 -1.76 0.30 7.53
N THR A 129 -1.12 -0.83 7.22
CA THR A 129 -1.79 -2.16 7.11
C THR A 129 -1.53 -3.02 8.36
N TYR A 130 -1.05 -2.41 9.46
CA TYR A 130 -0.65 -3.13 10.67
C TYR A 130 -1.86 -3.65 11.44
N HIS A 131 -2.02 -4.97 11.45
CA HIS A 131 -2.93 -5.64 12.38
C HIS A 131 -2.14 -6.13 13.58
N GLY A 132 -2.02 -5.27 14.59
CA GLY A 132 -1.62 -5.69 15.92
C GLY A 132 -2.61 -6.75 16.40
N ARG A 133 -2.12 -7.95 16.74
CA ARG A 133 -2.90 -8.90 17.52
C ARG A 133 -3.35 -8.18 18.78
N ASP A 134 -4.66 -8.16 19.02
CA ASP A 134 -5.26 -7.79 20.30
C ASP A 134 -4.46 -8.41 21.44
N ARG A 135 -3.68 -7.60 22.14
CA ARG A 135 -3.45 -7.81 23.56
C ARG A 135 -4.42 -6.85 24.23
N GLN A 136 -5.59 -7.37 24.60
CA GLN A 136 -6.36 -6.72 25.66
C GLN A 136 -5.42 -6.49 26.85
N PRO A 137 -5.50 -5.33 27.53
CA PRO A 137 -4.87 -5.20 28.83
C PRO A 137 -5.43 -6.29 29.73
N VAL A 138 -4.57 -7.15 30.27
CA VAL A 138 -4.96 -7.97 31.41
C VAL A 138 -5.05 -6.99 32.57
N ASP A 139 -6.27 -6.53 32.85
CA ASP A 139 -6.56 -5.81 34.09
C ASP A 139 -6.31 -6.77 35.25
N GLY A 140 -5.07 -6.72 35.76
CA GLY A 140 -4.68 -7.34 37.01
C GLY A 140 -5.29 -6.58 38.17
N GLN A 141 -6.58 -6.78 38.43
CA GLN A 141 -7.14 -6.57 39.76
C GLN A 141 -7.17 -7.90 40.51
N GLY A 142 -6.20 -8.07 41.41
CA GLY A 142 -6.36 -8.97 42.53
C GLY A 142 -7.23 -8.31 43.60
N GLN A 143 -8.30 -8.99 43.99
CA GLN A 143 -8.83 -9.07 45.36
C GLN A 143 -10.09 -9.95 45.38
N GLY A 144 -10.02 -11.00 46.20
CA GLY A 144 -11.05 -12.01 46.43
C GLY A 144 -10.45 -13.24 47.07
#